data_AF-A0AAU3SKC5-F1
#
_entry.id   AF-A0AAU3SKC5-F1
#
_cell.length_a   1.000
_cell.length_b   1.000
_cell.length_c   1.000
_cell.angle_alpha   90.00
_cell.angle_beta   90.00
_cell.angle_gamma   90.00
#
_symmetry.space_group_name_H-M   'P 1'
#
loop_
_entity.id
_entity.type
_entity.pdbx_description
1 polymer ?
#
loop_
_entity_poly.entity_id
_entity_poly.type
_entity_poly.pdbx_seq_one_letter_code
_entity_poly.pdbx_strand_id
1 'polypeptide(L)'
;MRCRAVRRLKRRLGRRGTILTSYGLVWLLYGYGQLTTPQPDQRGLATALSIMPLSGWGWCWIAAGIVALVSAWAPPGRDAIAFIVLPLIVVPWMASYLAAWISGGFPRGWVAAAVWAVITVPVLVVAGWPEPPRAKKAEPPYEH
;
A
#
# COMPACT_ATOMS: atom_id res chain seq x y z
N MET A 1 24.81 -9.42 17.25
CA MET A 1 24.54 -9.71 15.81
C MET A 1 23.31 -9.00 15.23
N ARG A 2 22.20 -8.83 15.98
CA ARG A 2 20.99 -8.09 15.55
C ARG A 2 21.25 -6.67 15.00
N CYS A 3 22.21 -5.94 15.55
CA CYS A 3 22.49 -4.55 15.15
C CYS A 3 23.16 -4.38 13.77
N ARG A 4 23.81 -5.40 13.21
CA ARG A 4 24.43 -5.34 11.88
C ARG A 4 23.45 -5.72 10.78
N ALA A 5 22.60 -6.73 11.01
CA ALA A 5 21.54 -7.13 10.09
C ALA A 5 20.50 -6.01 9.90
N VAL A 6 20.05 -5.38 11.01
CA VAL A 6 19.14 -4.22 10.96
C VAL A 6 19.76 -3.02 10.23
N ARG A 7 21.07 -2.78 10.42
CA ARG A 7 21.79 -1.72 9.69
C ARG A 7 21.93 -2.03 8.20
N ARG A 8 22.19 -3.27 7.81
CA ARG A 8 22.24 -3.71 6.40
C ARG A 8 20.87 -3.62 5.75
N LEU A 9 19.82 -3.99 6.48
CA LEU A 9 18.43 -3.93 6.05
C LEU A 9 17.98 -2.48 5.83
N LYS A 10 18.24 -1.58 6.80
CA LYS A 10 18.00 -0.12 6.65
C LYS A 10 18.75 0.49 5.47
N ARG A 11 20.00 0.09 5.24
CA ARG A 11 20.81 0.60 4.11
C ARG A 11 20.31 0.11 2.74
N ARG A 12 19.64 -1.05 2.66
CA ARG A 12 19.12 -1.60 1.41
C ARG A 12 17.69 -1.16 1.07
N LEU A 13 16.80 -1.03 2.06
CA LEU A 13 15.39 -0.65 1.82
C LEU A 13 15.21 0.86 1.58
N GLY A 14 16.08 1.69 2.16
CA GLY A 14 15.88 3.15 2.13
C GLY A 14 14.53 3.58 2.73
N ARG A 15 14.13 4.84 2.49
CA ARG A 15 12.83 5.36 2.98
C ARG A 15 11.64 4.78 2.22
N ARG A 16 11.76 4.65 0.89
CA ARG A 16 10.71 4.11 0.02
C ARG A 16 10.40 2.65 0.32
N GLY A 17 11.40 1.78 0.37
CA GLY A 17 11.22 0.37 0.70
C GLY A 17 10.64 0.16 2.11
N THR A 18 10.95 1.05 3.06
CA THR A 18 10.34 1.00 4.40
C THR A 18 8.82 1.26 4.32
N ILE A 19 8.39 2.29 3.60
CA ILE A 19 6.96 2.59 3.42
C ILE A 19 6.23 1.46 2.70
N LEU A 20 6.81 0.95 1.60
CA LEU A 20 6.24 -0.16 0.85
C LEU A 20 6.14 -1.43 1.69
N THR A 21 7.15 -1.71 2.52
CA THR A 21 7.10 -2.87 3.42
C THR A 21 5.99 -2.72 4.46
N SER A 22 5.88 -1.55 5.08
CA SER A 22 4.87 -1.27 6.09
C SER A 22 3.46 -1.37 5.52
N TYR A 23 3.16 -0.68 4.41
CA TYR A 23 1.85 -0.71 3.78
C TYR A 23 1.54 -2.07 3.15
N GLY A 24 2.54 -2.71 2.55
CA GLY A 24 2.38 -4.06 2.01
C GLY A 24 1.96 -5.05 3.07
N LEU A 25 2.55 -4.98 4.27
CA LEU A 25 2.15 -5.82 5.39
C LEU A 25 0.75 -5.48 5.90
N VAL A 26 0.40 -4.19 6.02
CA VAL A 26 -0.95 -3.77 6.44
C VAL A 26 -2.01 -4.31 5.50
N TRP A 27 -1.84 -4.19 4.17
CA TRP A 27 -2.81 -4.70 3.20
C TRP A 27 -2.88 -6.21 3.12
N LEU A 28 -1.74 -6.89 3.25
CA LEU A 28 -1.72 -8.34 3.33
C LEU A 28 -2.52 -8.84 4.54
N LEU A 29 -2.26 -8.27 5.72
CA LEU A 29 -2.97 -8.63 6.94
C LEU A 29 -4.44 -8.24 6.91
N TYR A 30 -4.77 -7.06 6.35
CA TYR A 30 -6.15 -6.64 6.18
C TYR A 30 -6.93 -7.60 5.29
N GLY A 31 -6.37 -7.95 4.12
CA GLY A 31 -6.98 -8.92 3.21
C GLY A 31 -7.14 -10.31 3.84
N TYR A 32 -6.11 -10.79 4.53
CA TYR A 32 -6.19 -12.05 5.29
C TYR A 32 -7.29 -12.01 6.37
N GLY A 33 -7.41 -10.89 7.08
CA GLY A 33 -8.47 -10.67 8.05
C GLY A 33 -9.86 -10.77 7.41
N GLN A 34 -10.06 -10.17 6.22
CA GLN A 34 -11.33 -10.28 5.50
C GLN A 34 -11.67 -11.71 5.06
N LEU A 35 -10.67 -12.55 4.81
CA LEU A 35 -10.88 -13.96 4.44
C LEU A 35 -11.21 -14.87 5.63
N THR A 36 -10.60 -14.60 6.79
CA THR A 36 -10.68 -15.48 7.97
C THR A 36 -11.76 -15.05 8.94
N THR A 37 -11.89 -13.75 9.15
CA THR A 37 -12.89 -13.13 10.04
C THR A 37 -13.45 -11.89 9.34
N PRO A 38 -14.36 -12.08 8.36
CA PRO A 38 -15.01 -10.99 7.63
C PRO A 38 -15.56 -9.91 8.58
N GLN A 39 -15.44 -8.64 8.20
CA GLN A 39 -15.98 -7.59 9.06
C GLN A 39 -17.51 -7.76 9.23
N PRO A 40 -18.04 -7.62 10.45
CA PRO A 40 -19.45 -7.89 10.73
C PRO A 40 -20.39 -6.82 10.16
N ASP A 41 -19.96 -5.55 10.13
CA ASP A 41 -20.77 -4.46 9.58
C ASP A 41 -20.29 -4.08 8.18
N GLN A 42 -21.03 -4.48 7.16
CA GLN A 42 -20.72 -4.25 5.75
C GLN A 42 -21.56 -3.14 5.11
N ARG A 43 -22.39 -2.42 5.89
CA ARG A 43 -23.30 -1.40 5.36
C ARG A 43 -22.60 -0.33 4.52
N GLY A 44 -21.41 0.09 4.97
CA GLY A 44 -20.58 1.05 4.24
C GLY A 44 -19.84 0.49 3.02
N LEU A 45 -19.91 -0.82 2.77
CA LEU A 45 -19.20 -1.50 1.67
C LEU A 45 -20.14 -2.11 0.62
N ALA A 46 -21.47 -1.89 0.73
CA ALA A 46 -22.45 -2.52 -0.16
C ALA A 46 -22.14 -2.32 -1.66
N THR A 47 -21.66 -1.12 -2.05
CA THR A 47 -21.28 -0.82 -3.44
C THR A 47 -20.06 -1.60 -3.93
N ALA A 48 -19.02 -1.79 -3.10
CA ALA A 48 -17.89 -2.64 -3.48
C ALA A 48 -18.30 -4.11 -3.54
N LEU A 49 -19.18 -4.53 -2.63
CA LEU A 49 -19.63 -5.92 -2.53
C LEU A 49 -20.62 -6.31 -3.63
N SER A 50 -21.27 -5.35 -4.30
CA SER A 50 -22.07 -5.63 -5.49
C SER A 50 -21.23 -5.94 -6.73
N ILE A 51 -19.95 -5.52 -6.76
CA ILE A 51 -19.02 -5.80 -7.85
C ILE A 51 -18.41 -7.19 -7.70
N MET A 52 -17.96 -7.52 -6.48
CA MET A 52 -17.27 -8.78 -6.17
C MET A 52 -17.45 -9.10 -4.69
N PRO A 53 -17.60 -10.38 -4.30
CA PRO A 53 -17.70 -10.76 -2.89
C PRO A 53 -16.46 -10.35 -2.09
N LEU A 54 -16.64 -10.22 -0.77
CA LEU A 54 -15.57 -9.82 0.15
C LEU A 54 -14.35 -10.74 0.07
N SER A 55 -14.54 -12.02 -0.22
CA SER A 55 -13.46 -12.98 -0.43
C SER A 55 -12.58 -12.63 -1.63
N GLY A 56 -13.18 -12.25 -2.75
CA GLY A 56 -12.45 -11.78 -3.94
C GLY A 56 -11.65 -10.52 -3.63
N TRP A 57 -12.25 -9.58 -2.92
CA TRP A 57 -11.54 -8.37 -2.50
C TRP A 57 -10.42 -8.66 -1.51
N GLY A 58 -10.60 -9.61 -0.59
CA GLY A 58 -9.58 -10.07 0.34
C GLY A 58 -8.32 -10.54 -0.40
N TRP A 59 -8.49 -11.28 -1.49
CA TRP A 59 -7.39 -11.66 -2.37
C TRP A 59 -6.75 -10.46 -3.09
N CYS A 60 -7.53 -9.47 -3.53
CA CYS A 60 -6.97 -8.25 -4.11
C CYS A 60 -6.11 -7.45 -3.11
N TRP A 61 -6.54 -7.35 -1.85
CA TRP A 61 -5.74 -6.75 -0.77
C TRP A 61 -4.44 -7.51 -0.53
N ILE A 62 -4.50 -8.85 -0.48
CA ILE A 62 -3.32 -9.71 -0.35
C ILE A 62 -2.37 -9.51 -1.54
N ALA A 63 -2.89 -9.53 -2.77
CA ALA A 63 -2.09 -9.33 -3.98
C ALA A 63 -1.41 -7.96 -3.99
N ALA A 64 -2.14 -6.89 -3.65
CA ALA A 64 -1.58 -5.55 -3.51
C ALA A 64 -0.47 -5.49 -2.45
N GLY A 65 -0.68 -6.17 -1.31
CA GLY A 65 0.31 -6.31 -0.25
C GLY A 65 1.58 -7.01 -0.72
N ILE A 66 1.44 -8.14 -1.43
CA ILE A 66 2.56 -8.89 -2.00
C ILE A 66 3.32 -8.06 -3.02
N VAL A 67 2.63 -7.36 -3.94
CA VAL A 67 3.27 -6.47 -4.91
C VAL A 67 4.11 -5.41 -4.21
N ALA A 68 3.57 -4.77 -3.17
CA ALA A 68 4.31 -3.77 -2.40
C ALA A 68 5.52 -4.37 -1.65
N LEU A 69 5.36 -5.56 -1.05
CA LEU A 69 6.46 -6.26 -0.40
C LEU A 69 7.57 -6.59 -1.40
N VAL A 70 7.24 -7.15 -2.57
CA VAL A 70 8.21 -7.48 -3.63
C VAL A 70 8.89 -6.22 -4.15
N SER A 71 8.13 -5.16 -4.43
CA SER A 71 8.64 -3.87 -4.90
C SER A 71 9.51 -3.17 -3.87
N ALA A 72 9.31 -3.40 -2.55
CA ALA A 72 10.15 -2.81 -1.52
C ALA A 72 11.64 -3.23 -1.64
N TRP A 73 11.90 -4.41 -2.20
CA TRP A 73 13.25 -4.93 -2.44
C TRP A 73 13.73 -4.73 -3.87
N ALA A 74 12.88 -4.17 -4.75
CA ALA A 74 13.23 -3.94 -6.13
C ALA A 74 14.20 -2.74 -6.27
N PRO A 75 14.99 -2.68 -7.35
CA PRO A 75 15.78 -1.49 -7.67
C PRO A 75 14.88 -0.25 -7.82
N PRO A 76 15.39 0.96 -7.47
CA PRO A 76 14.69 2.22 -7.73
C PRO A 76 14.20 2.30 -9.18
N GLY A 77 12.96 2.76 -9.38
CA GLY A 77 12.28 2.83 -10.67
C GLY A 77 11.37 1.63 -10.99
N ARG A 78 11.55 0.47 -10.34
CA ARG A 78 10.62 -0.68 -10.43
C ARG A 78 9.60 -0.72 -9.30
N ASP A 79 9.73 0.17 -8.33
CA ASP A 79 8.82 0.35 -7.20
C ASP A 79 7.59 1.21 -7.54
N ALA A 80 7.59 1.90 -8.69
CA ALA A 80 6.50 2.75 -9.16
C ALA A 80 5.14 2.03 -9.21
N ILE A 81 5.13 0.75 -9.62
CA ILE A 81 3.89 -0.05 -9.68
C ILE A 81 3.26 -0.16 -8.30
N ALA A 82 4.04 -0.40 -7.24
CA ALA A 82 3.49 -0.52 -5.90
C ALA A 82 2.90 0.80 -5.39
N PHE A 83 3.51 1.94 -5.74
CA PHE A 83 2.98 3.26 -5.39
C PHE A 83 1.65 3.59 -6.09
N ILE A 84 1.32 2.91 -7.19
CA ILE A 84 0.01 3.01 -7.87
C ILE A 84 -0.97 1.99 -7.28
N VAL A 85 -0.53 0.75 -7.08
CA VAL A 85 -1.38 -0.35 -6.61
C VAL A 85 -1.89 -0.11 -5.20
N LEU A 86 -1.03 0.39 -4.30
CA LEU A 86 -1.35 0.61 -2.88
C LEU A 86 -2.51 1.60 -2.66
N PRO A 87 -2.59 2.77 -3.33
CA PRO A 87 -3.76 3.63 -3.26
C PRO A 87 -4.94 3.10 -4.06
N LEU A 88 -4.71 2.46 -5.20
CA LEU A 88 -5.77 2.00 -6.09
C LEU A 88 -6.72 0.99 -5.41
N ILE A 89 -6.17 0.06 -4.63
CA ILE A 89 -6.98 -0.92 -3.89
C ILE A 89 -7.87 -0.29 -2.81
N VAL A 90 -7.56 0.94 -2.38
CA VAL A 90 -8.33 1.69 -1.37
C VAL A 90 -9.53 2.41 -1.99
N VAL A 91 -9.49 2.72 -3.29
CA VAL A 91 -10.54 3.49 -3.99
C VAL A 91 -11.93 2.86 -3.85
N PRO A 92 -12.13 1.54 -4.03
CA PRO A 92 -13.44 0.91 -3.85
C PRO A 92 -13.99 1.08 -2.42
N TRP A 93 -13.13 1.05 -1.40
CA TRP A 93 -13.53 1.29 -0.01
C TRP A 93 -13.97 2.73 0.18
N MET A 94 -13.15 3.70 -0.25
CA MET A 94 -13.47 5.13 -0.16
C MET A 94 -14.80 5.44 -0.85
N ALA A 95 -14.96 4.98 -2.10
CA ALA A 95 -16.15 5.21 -2.90
C ALA A 95 -17.39 4.58 -2.27
N SER A 96 -17.28 3.36 -1.74
CA SER A 96 -18.42 2.68 -1.10
C SER A 96 -18.89 3.40 0.16
N TYR A 97 -17.95 3.80 1.02
CA TYR A 97 -18.30 4.51 2.26
C TYR A 97 -18.91 5.88 1.96
N LEU A 98 -18.42 6.57 0.93
CA LEU A 98 -18.98 7.83 0.49
C LEU A 98 -20.39 7.66 -0.11
N ALA A 99 -20.57 6.64 -0.97
CA ALA A 99 -21.88 6.32 -1.55
C ALA A 99 -22.90 5.94 -0.47
N ALA A 100 -22.50 5.16 0.53
CA ALA A 100 -23.34 4.77 1.66
C ALA A 100 -23.73 5.97 2.55
N TRP A 101 -22.86 6.97 2.66
CA TRP A 101 -23.18 8.21 3.35
C TRP A 101 -24.18 9.06 2.58
N ILE A 102 -23.94 9.28 1.27
CA ILE A 102 -24.82 10.08 0.41
C ILE A 102 -26.22 9.46 0.31
N SER A 103 -26.34 8.13 0.29
CA SER A 103 -27.62 7.42 0.25
C SER A 103 -28.33 7.32 1.61
N GLY A 104 -27.72 7.83 2.69
CA GLY A 104 -28.27 7.76 4.06
C GLY A 104 -28.16 6.39 4.71
N GLY A 105 -27.60 5.38 4.04
CA GLY A 105 -27.43 4.02 4.57
C GLY A 105 -26.38 3.91 5.69
N PHE A 106 -25.44 4.87 5.75
CA PHE A 106 -24.42 4.91 6.78
C PHE A 106 -24.02 6.35 7.16
N PRO A 107 -24.62 6.94 8.22
CA PRO A 107 -24.37 8.34 8.61
C PRO A 107 -22.90 8.69 8.88
N ARG A 108 -22.10 7.71 9.31
CA ARG A 108 -20.66 7.86 9.57
C ARG A 108 -19.78 7.49 8.36
N GLY A 109 -20.36 7.26 7.18
CA GLY A 109 -19.63 6.85 5.98
C GLY A 109 -18.62 7.89 5.51
N TRP A 110 -18.88 9.20 5.67
CA TRP A 110 -17.91 10.23 5.34
C TRP A 110 -16.62 10.13 6.17
N VAL A 111 -16.72 9.75 7.45
CA VAL A 111 -15.55 9.56 8.33
C VAL A 111 -14.72 8.39 7.83
N ALA A 112 -15.37 7.26 7.53
CA ALA A 112 -14.68 6.09 7.01
C ALA A 112 -14.02 6.39 5.65
N ALA A 113 -14.72 7.07 4.74
CA ALA A 113 -14.17 7.49 3.46
C ALA A 113 -12.95 8.41 3.64
N ALA A 114 -13.00 9.36 4.58
CA ALA A 114 -11.88 10.25 4.90
C ALA A 114 -10.69 9.50 5.50
N VAL A 115 -10.91 8.54 6.40
CA VAL A 115 -9.84 7.69 6.96
C VAL A 115 -9.15 6.91 5.85
N TRP A 116 -9.90 6.30 4.94
CA TRP A 116 -9.36 5.60 3.78
C TRP A 116 -8.68 6.55 2.78
N ALA A 117 -9.10 7.81 2.68
CA ALA A 117 -8.38 8.81 1.88
C ALA A 117 -7.00 9.12 2.51
N VAL A 118 -7.01 9.46 3.80
CA VAL A 118 -5.82 9.91 4.53
C VAL A 118 -4.77 8.81 4.65
N ILE A 119 -5.19 7.54 4.77
CA ILE A 119 -4.25 6.42 4.82
C ILE A 119 -3.43 6.30 3.53
N THR A 120 -3.87 6.83 2.38
CA THR A 120 -3.09 6.81 1.14
C THR A 120 -2.03 7.92 1.06
N VAL A 121 -2.16 9.00 1.85
CA VAL A 121 -1.31 10.19 1.76
C VAL A 121 0.17 9.88 1.94
N PRO A 122 0.61 9.08 2.94
CA PRO A 122 2.03 8.76 3.09
C PRO A 122 2.62 8.03 1.87
N VAL A 123 1.84 7.18 1.21
CA VAL A 123 2.26 6.46 0.01
C VAL A 123 2.48 7.45 -1.15
N LEU A 124 1.55 8.38 -1.35
CA LEU A 124 1.62 9.38 -2.41
C LEU A 124 2.77 10.39 -2.19
N VAL A 125 2.97 10.85 -0.95
CA VAL A 125 4.07 11.76 -0.60
C VAL A 125 5.43 11.12 -0.91
N VAL A 126 5.58 9.83 -0.58
CA VAL A 126 6.83 9.10 -0.78
C VAL A 126 7.06 8.75 -2.26
N ALA A 127 5.99 8.54 -3.02
CA ALA A 127 6.05 8.38 -4.48
C ALA A 127 6.59 9.65 -5.16
N GLY A 128 6.23 10.84 -4.65
CA GLY A 128 6.65 12.13 -5.19
C GLY A 128 8.09 12.55 -4.85
N TRP A 129 8.81 11.82 -3.97
CA TRP A 129 10.18 12.18 -3.63
C TRP A 129 11.16 11.85 -4.75
N PRO A 130 12.07 12.76 -5.16
CA PRO A 130 13.10 12.48 -6.14
C PRO A 130 14.00 11.32 -5.68
N GLU A 131 14.32 10.39 -6.59
CA GLU A 131 15.32 9.37 -6.33
C GLU A 131 16.71 10.04 -6.24
N PRO A 132 17.51 9.78 -5.18
CA PRO A 132 18.88 10.26 -5.14
C PRO A 132 19.63 9.73 -6.38
N PRO A 133 20.39 10.58 -7.11
CA PRO A 133 21.19 10.13 -8.23
C PRO A 133 22.10 8.99 -7.77
N ARG A 134 22.06 7.86 -8.49
CA ARG A 134 22.92 6.72 -8.21
C ARG A 134 24.36 7.22 -8.24
N ALA A 135 25.12 7.03 -7.15
CA ALA A 135 26.55 7.32 -7.17
C ALA A 135 27.15 6.55 -8.36
N LYS A 136 27.61 7.28 -9.39
CA LYS A 136 28.36 6.68 -10.49
C LYS A 136 29.48 5.87 -9.85
N LYS A 137 29.62 4.60 -10.25
CA LYS A 137 30.85 3.86 -9.92
C LYS A 137 32.00 4.76 -10.37
N ALA A 138 32.88 5.14 -9.45
CA ALA A 138 34.09 5.86 -9.81
C ALA A 138 34.76 5.05 -10.92
N GLU A 139 34.93 5.66 -12.08
CA GLU A 139 35.75 5.07 -13.13
C GLU A 139 37.13 4.79 -12.51
N PRO A 140 37.68 3.58 -12.67
CA PRO A 140 39.04 3.32 -12.22
C PRO A 140 39.96 4.35 -12.90
N PRO A 141 40.98 4.88 -12.18
CA PRO A 141 41.93 5.80 -12.78
C PRO A 141 42.51 5.16 -14.05
N TYR A 142 42.46 5.89 -15.16
CA TYR A 142 43.06 5.46 -16.41
C TYR A 142 44.58 5.35 -16.18
N GLU A 143 45.11 4.13 -16.11
CA GLU A 143 46.55 3.88 -16.22
C GLU A 143 46.86 3.67 -17.70
N HIS A 144 47.32 4.70 -18.42
CA HIS A 144 48.14 4.58 -19.65
C HIS A 144 48.88 5.89 -19.92
#